data_AF-A0AAD5DPW5-F1
#
_entry.id   AF-A0AAD5DPW5-F1
#
_cell.length_a   1.000
_cell.length_b   1.000
_cell.length_c   1.000
_cell.angle_alpha   90.00
_cell.angle_beta   90.00
_cell.angle_gamma   90.00
#
_symmetry.space_group_name_H-M   'P 1'
#
loop_
_entity.id
_entity.type
_entity.pdbx_description
1 polymer ?
#
loop_
_entity_poly.entity_id
_entity_poly.type
_entity_poly.pdbx_seq_one_letter_code
_entity_poly.pdbx_strand_id
1 'polypeptide(L)'
;MCNRCKRASHAHQYLGEREVFSRGRYNALLTAAEFVSLDVLKRYWTERYGWARWVVGQKLNCEDLLLNWAAAEGIRESFLAAQPIPPLGQPQQAPAGPERWPPHVVWVQPSRRMDISLLSGLRTGISRRRAAHEATRRECVGAFTNSYGDLLQEEQVEWQQSAGSGSGRLLARPICWLPFFGCIYL
;
A
#
# COMPACT_ATOMS: atom_id res chain seq x y z
N MET A 1 22.23 -31.03 2.41
CA MET A 1 20.97 -30.35 2.00
C MET A 1 20.64 -29.28 3.03
N CYS A 2 20.46 -28.03 2.59
CA CYS A 2 20.40 -26.86 3.48
C CYS A 2 19.02 -26.74 4.17
N ASN A 3 18.99 -26.86 5.50
CA ASN A 3 17.80 -26.62 6.34
C ASN A 3 17.34 -25.14 6.38
N ARG A 4 17.92 -24.28 5.54
CA ARG A 4 17.66 -22.83 5.49
C ARG A 4 16.80 -22.39 4.27
N CYS A 5 16.26 -23.33 3.50
CA CYS A 5 15.34 -23.05 2.39
C CYS A 5 13.84 -23.08 2.78
N LYS A 6 13.51 -23.20 4.07
CA LYS A 6 12.12 -23.16 4.59
C LYS A 6 11.74 -21.82 5.23
N ARG A 7 12.27 -20.69 4.75
CA ARG A 7 11.46 -19.46 4.85
C ARG A 7 10.43 -19.60 3.75
N ALA A 8 9.26 -20.10 4.12
CA ALA A 8 8.07 -20.01 3.28
C ALA A 8 8.07 -18.59 2.70
N SER A 9 8.10 -18.49 1.37
CA SER A 9 7.59 -17.31 0.72
C SER A 9 6.22 -17.10 1.34
N HIS A 10 6.07 -16.09 2.18
CA HIS A 10 4.74 -15.56 2.42
C HIS A 10 4.28 -15.17 1.03
N ALA A 11 3.38 -15.95 0.44
CA ALA A 11 2.81 -15.60 -0.84
C ALA A 11 2.24 -14.20 -0.64
N HIS A 12 2.86 -13.20 -1.24
CA HIS A 12 2.43 -11.81 -1.10
C HIS A 12 1.01 -11.76 -1.65
N GLN A 13 0.04 -11.71 -0.75
CA GLN A 13 -1.36 -11.81 -1.07
C GLN A 13 -1.95 -10.41 -0.93
N TYR A 14 -2.68 -9.97 -1.96
CA TYR A 14 -3.53 -8.81 -1.80
C TYR A 14 -4.61 -9.12 -0.74
N LEU A 15 -4.58 -8.38 0.37
CA LEU A 15 -5.57 -8.40 1.42
C LEU A 15 -6.28 -7.05 1.42
N GLY A 16 -7.57 -7.06 1.14
CA GLY A 16 -8.36 -5.82 1.12
C GLY A 16 -8.61 -5.28 2.52
N GLU A 17 -9.11 -4.05 2.56
CA GLU A 17 -9.33 -3.22 3.74
C GLU A 17 -10.03 -3.86 4.95
N ARG A 18 -10.96 -4.81 4.73
CA ARG A 18 -11.58 -5.55 5.85
C ARG A 18 -10.50 -6.21 6.72
N GLU A 19 -9.48 -6.76 6.08
CA GLU A 19 -8.38 -7.42 6.76
C GLU A 19 -7.37 -6.42 7.31
N VAL A 20 -7.14 -5.32 6.59
CA VAL A 20 -6.29 -4.23 7.07
C VAL A 20 -6.82 -3.67 8.39
N PHE A 21 -8.13 -3.39 8.49
CA PHE A 21 -8.72 -2.85 9.72
C PHE A 21 -8.92 -3.88 10.82
N SER A 22 -9.12 -5.16 10.47
CA SER A 22 -9.16 -6.24 11.47
C SER A 22 -7.79 -6.40 12.13
N ARG A 23 -6.72 -6.32 11.35
CA ARG A 23 -5.32 -6.44 11.82
C ARG A 23 -4.71 -5.15 12.34
N GLY A 24 -5.24 -4.01 11.94
CA GLY A 24 -4.66 -2.69 12.21
C GLY A 24 -3.32 -2.48 11.51
N ARG A 25 -3.09 -3.11 10.35
CA ARG A 25 -1.83 -3.02 9.58
C ARG A 25 -2.08 -2.91 8.09
N TYR A 26 -1.26 -2.13 7.40
CA TYR A 26 -1.31 -1.92 5.97
C TYR A 26 0.09 -1.74 5.40
N ASN A 27 0.27 -1.96 4.10
CA ASN A 27 1.53 -1.69 3.40
C ASN A 27 1.29 -1.09 2.01
N ALA A 28 0.04 -0.75 1.70
CA ALA A 28 -0.35 -0.07 0.48
C ALA A 28 -1.52 0.88 0.78
N LEU A 29 -1.60 1.98 0.02
CA LEU A 29 -2.76 2.87 -0.06
C LEU A 29 -3.33 2.82 -1.47
N LEU A 30 -4.66 2.92 -1.59
CA LEU A 30 -5.30 2.96 -2.92
C LEU A 30 -5.45 4.42 -3.40
N THR A 31 -5.14 4.65 -4.67
CA THR A 31 -4.89 5.99 -5.21
C THR A 31 -6.14 6.85 -5.44
N ALA A 32 -7.33 6.29 -5.22
CA ALA A 32 -8.59 6.99 -5.43
C ALA A 32 -8.85 8.13 -4.42
N ALA A 33 -8.09 8.19 -3.32
CA ALA A 33 -8.16 9.29 -2.36
C ALA A 33 -6.79 9.52 -1.68
N GLU A 34 -5.73 9.59 -2.45
CA GLU A 34 -4.37 9.85 -1.93
C GLU A 34 -3.80 11.19 -2.41
N PHE A 35 -2.75 11.62 -1.71
CA PHE A 35 -1.84 12.65 -2.20
C PHE A 35 -0.49 12.00 -2.47
N VAL A 36 0.05 12.19 -3.68
CA VAL A 36 1.32 11.62 -4.11
C VAL A 36 2.26 12.72 -4.60
N SER A 37 3.56 12.58 -4.32
CA SER A 37 4.55 13.56 -4.77
C SER A 37 4.80 13.43 -6.29
N LEU A 38 5.19 14.53 -6.91
CA LEU A 38 5.55 14.54 -8.33
C LEU A 38 6.73 13.60 -8.64
N ASP A 39 7.65 13.41 -7.70
CA ASP A 39 8.82 12.56 -7.91
C ASP A 39 8.45 11.07 -7.95
N VAL A 40 7.46 10.64 -7.17
CA VAL A 40 6.89 9.28 -7.28
C VAL A 40 6.23 9.10 -8.64
N LEU A 41 5.48 10.09 -9.14
CA LEU A 41 4.90 10.04 -10.48
C LEU A 41 5.97 9.99 -11.58
N LYS A 42 7.02 10.81 -11.50
CA LYS A 42 8.13 10.76 -12.45
C LYS A 42 8.79 9.39 -12.47
N ARG A 43 9.04 8.80 -11.29
CA ARG A 43 9.57 7.44 -11.15
C ARG A 43 8.63 6.41 -11.78
N TYR A 44 7.32 6.52 -11.51
CA TYR A 44 6.30 5.65 -12.06
C TYR A 44 6.35 5.60 -13.59
N TRP A 45 6.72 6.68 -14.27
CA TRP A 45 6.80 6.76 -15.73
C TRP A 45 8.14 6.34 -16.35
N THR A 46 9.14 5.99 -15.55
CA THR A 46 10.44 5.51 -16.06
C THR A 46 10.33 4.15 -16.76
N GLU A 47 11.33 3.78 -17.57
CA GLU A 47 11.39 2.46 -18.22
C GLU A 47 11.38 1.29 -17.21
N ARG A 48 11.95 1.51 -16.01
CA ARG A 48 11.95 0.54 -14.91
C ARG A 48 10.55 0.00 -14.57
N TYR A 49 9.54 0.86 -14.65
CA TYR A 49 8.15 0.48 -14.40
C TYR A 49 7.36 0.15 -15.67
N GLY A 50 7.97 0.24 -16.86
CA GLY A 50 7.28 0.10 -18.15
C GLY A 50 6.58 -1.24 -18.34
N TRP A 51 7.24 -2.35 -17.97
CA TRP A 51 6.63 -3.68 -18.02
C TRP A 51 5.41 -3.79 -17.09
N ALA A 52 5.53 -3.30 -15.85
CA ALA A 52 4.43 -3.37 -14.90
C ALA A 52 3.27 -2.45 -15.30
N ARG A 53 3.54 -1.28 -15.88
CA ARG A 53 2.52 -0.43 -16.52
C ARG A 53 1.81 -1.14 -17.66
N TRP A 54 2.53 -1.91 -18.48
CA TRP A 54 1.92 -2.75 -19.50
C TRP A 54 0.99 -3.80 -18.88
N VAL A 55 1.41 -4.49 -17.81
CA VAL A 55 0.55 -5.44 -17.06
C VAL A 55 -0.71 -4.76 -16.51
N VAL A 56 -0.56 -3.56 -15.93
CA VAL A 56 -1.68 -2.73 -15.46
C VAL A 56 -2.64 -2.42 -16.60
N GLY A 57 -2.11 -2.01 -17.77
CA GLY A 57 -2.91 -1.73 -18.96
C GLY A 57 -3.68 -2.95 -19.49
N GLN A 58 -3.07 -4.15 -19.45
CA GLN A 58 -3.75 -5.39 -19.85
C GLN A 58 -4.87 -5.79 -18.88
N LYS A 59 -4.67 -5.54 -17.59
CA LYS A 59 -5.63 -5.91 -16.54
C LYS A 59 -6.69 -4.85 -16.26
N LEU A 60 -6.47 -3.61 -16.74
CA LEU A 60 -7.25 -2.41 -16.41
C LEU A 60 -7.47 -2.29 -14.88
N ASN A 61 -6.42 -2.57 -14.11
CA ASN A 61 -6.43 -2.67 -12.65
C ASN A 61 -5.00 -2.53 -12.10
N CYS A 62 -4.85 -2.42 -10.78
CA CYS A 62 -3.57 -2.47 -10.07
C CYS A 62 -2.63 -1.29 -10.31
N GLU A 63 -3.06 -0.24 -10.98
CA GLU A 63 -2.35 1.05 -11.07
C GLU A 63 -1.97 1.54 -9.67
N ASP A 64 -2.94 1.46 -8.76
CA ASP A 64 -2.76 1.85 -7.37
C ASP A 64 -1.72 1.01 -6.65
N LEU A 65 -1.79 -0.30 -6.80
CA LEU A 65 -0.80 -1.21 -6.26
C LEU A 65 0.60 -0.89 -6.79
N LEU A 66 0.76 -0.71 -8.11
CA LEU A 66 2.08 -0.45 -8.71
C LEU A 66 2.71 0.84 -8.20
N LEU A 67 1.89 1.88 -7.99
CA LEU A 67 2.38 3.16 -7.48
C LEU A 67 3.00 3.03 -6.08
N ASN A 68 2.53 2.10 -5.26
CA ASN A 68 3.13 1.81 -3.95
C ASN A 68 4.56 1.26 -4.06
N TRP A 69 4.86 0.43 -5.08
CA TRP A 69 6.25 -0.01 -5.33
C TRP A 69 7.13 1.15 -5.79
N ALA A 70 6.60 2.05 -6.63
CA ALA A 70 7.33 3.25 -7.06
C ALA A 70 7.65 4.16 -5.87
N ALA A 71 6.69 4.37 -4.96
CA ALA A 71 6.90 5.14 -3.74
C ALA A 71 7.94 4.48 -2.82
N ALA A 72 7.80 3.17 -2.57
CA ALA A 72 8.69 2.43 -1.68
C ALA A 72 10.13 2.44 -2.15
N GLU A 73 10.34 2.23 -3.45
CA GLU A 73 11.67 2.31 -4.02
C GLU A 73 12.27 3.71 -3.93
N GLY A 74 11.50 4.74 -4.30
CA GLY A 74 12.00 6.13 -4.26
C GLY A 74 12.44 6.52 -2.85
N ILE A 75 11.64 6.18 -1.84
CA ILE A 75 11.94 6.50 -0.44
C ILE A 75 13.13 5.68 0.07
N ARG A 76 13.22 4.40 -0.29
CA ARG A 76 14.38 3.57 0.05
C ARG A 76 15.66 4.12 -0.55
N GLU A 77 15.66 4.46 -1.83
CA GLU A 77 16.84 5.02 -2.51
C GLU A 77 17.26 6.35 -1.89
N SER A 78 16.31 7.27 -1.63
CA SER A 78 16.62 8.53 -0.94
C SER A 78 17.18 8.31 0.45
N PHE A 79 16.63 7.35 1.21
CA PHE A 79 17.13 7.01 2.54
C PHE A 79 18.57 6.46 2.48
N LEU A 80 18.86 5.55 1.55
CA LEU A 80 20.19 4.98 1.37
C LEU A 80 21.21 6.03 0.91
N ALA A 81 20.82 6.91 -0.02
CA ALA A 81 21.68 7.99 -0.51
C ALA A 81 22.00 9.05 0.55
N ALA A 82 21.14 9.21 1.56
CA ALA A 82 21.36 10.13 2.68
C ALA A 82 22.27 9.56 3.79
N GLN A 83 22.63 8.27 3.74
CA GLN A 83 23.52 7.67 4.73
C GLN A 83 24.94 8.22 4.59
N PRO A 84 25.66 8.48 5.71
CA PRO A 84 27.05 8.91 5.66
C PRO A 84 27.91 7.90 4.90
N ILE A 85 28.77 8.40 4.01
CA ILE A 85 29.78 7.57 3.35
C ILE A 85 30.81 7.18 4.43
N PRO A 86 31.08 5.87 4.64
CA PRO A 86 32.08 5.45 5.59
C PRO A 86 33.47 5.98 5.19
N PRO A 87 34.37 6.27 6.15
CA PRO A 87 35.74 6.64 5.85
C PRO A 87 36.42 5.63 4.93
N LEU A 88 37.26 6.11 4.01
CA LEU A 88 38.07 5.27 3.11
C LEU A 88 38.79 4.17 3.90
N GLY A 89 38.54 2.91 3.53
CA GLY A 89 39.13 1.73 4.19
C GLY A 89 38.31 1.12 5.32
N GLN A 90 37.15 1.70 5.68
CA GLN A 90 36.19 1.06 6.58
C GLN A 90 35.05 0.42 5.80
N PRO A 91 34.69 -0.85 6.09
CA PRO A 91 33.50 -1.46 5.51
C PRO A 91 32.26 -0.70 5.97
N GLN A 92 31.34 -0.44 5.05
CA GLN A 92 30.03 0.11 5.37
C GLN A 92 29.36 -0.84 6.36
N GLN A 93 29.20 -0.39 7.61
CA GLN A 93 28.50 -1.18 8.62
C GLN A 93 27.04 -1.24 8.20
N ALA A 94 26.58 -2.43 7.81
CA ALA A 94 25.16 -2.67 7.59
C ALA A 94 24.41 -2.28 8.87
N PRO A 95 23.25 -1.60 8.76
CA PRO A 95 22.48 -1.22 9.93
C PRO A 95 22.19 -2.45 10.81
N ALA A 96 22.39 -2.30 12.12
CA ALA A 96 22.13 -3.35 13.09
C ALA A 96 20.61 -3.54 13.28
N GLY A 97 20.00 -4.35 12.42
CA GLY A 97 18.56 -4.65 12.45
C GLY A 97 17.99 -4.90 11.05
N PRO A 98 16.70 -5.27 10.93
CA PRO A 98 16.05 -5.18 9.62
C PRO A 98 16.15 -3.74 9.13
N GLU A 99 16.66 -3.55 7.92
CA GLU A 99 16.85 -2.24 7.30
C GLU A 99 15.47 -1.58 7.11
N ARG A 100 15.06 -0.77 8.09
CA ARG A 100 13.78 -0.05 8.07
C ARG A 100 14.04 1.37 7.58
N TRP A 101 13.51 1.71 6.41
CA TRP A 101 13.51 3.07 5.88
C TRP A 101 12.18 3.78 6.22
N PRO A 102 12.07 5.11 6.03
CA PRO A 102 10.83 5.83 6.26
C PRO A 102 9.63 5.19 5.54
N PRO A 103 8.41 5.32 6.09
CA PRO A 103 7.23 4.70 5.51
C PRO A 103 6.97 5.22 4.11
N HIS A 104 6.66 4.32 3.17
CA HIS A 104 6.34 4.71 1.80
C HIS A 104 4.90 5.17 1.61
N VAL A 105 4.06 4.87 2.58
CA VAL A 105 2.67 5.26 2.67
C VAL A 105 2.34 5.66 4.09
N VAL A 106 1.47 6.66 4.23
CA VAL A 106 0.99 7.12 5.53
C VAL A 106 -0.53 7.21 5.48
N TRP A 107 -1.19 6.38 6.28
CA TRP A 107 -2.63 6.43 6.47
C TRP A 107 -3.02 7.66 7.27
N VAL A 108 -3.98 8.42 6.74
CA VAL A 108 -4.61 9.54 7.44
C VAL A 108 -6.08 9.23 7.60
N GLN A 109 -6.56 9.17 8.84
CA GLN A 109 -7.97 8.92 9.12
C GLN A 109 -8.83 10.09 8.61
N PRO A 110 -9.77 9.86 7.67
CA PRO A 110 -10.67 10.91 7.23
C PRO A 110 -11.65 11.26 8.36
N SER A 111 -11.88 12.56 8.59
CA SER A 111 -12.87 13.03 9.56
C SER A 111 -14.32 12.75 9.14
N ARG A 112 -14.55 12.72 7.81
CA ARG A 112 -15.81 12.33 7.17
C ARG A 112 -15.52 11.72 5.81
N ARG A 113 -16.32 10.72 5.45
CA ARG A 113 -16.23 10.05 4.16
C ARG A 113 -17.59 9.47 3.80
N MET A 114 -17.97 9.59 2.53
CA MET A 114 -19.15 8.96 1.98
C MET A 114 -18.79 8.26 0.68
N ASP A 115 -19.06 6.96 0.60
CA ASP A 115 -19.02 6.21 -0.66
C ASP A 115 -20.38 6.32 -1.35
N ILE A 116 -20.42 7.06 -2.46
CA ILE A 116 -21.64 7.28 -3.24
C ILE A 116 -21.85 6.22 -4.34
N SER A 117 -21.00 5.19 -4.43
CA SER A 117 -21.06 4.16 -5.47
C SER A 117 -22.38 3.38 -5.47
N LEU A 118 -23.08 3.34 -4.33
CA LEU A 118 -24.39 2.74 -4.17
C LEU A 118 -25.55 3.72 -4.47
N LEU A 119 -25.31 5.04 -4.46
CA LEU A 119 -26.35 6.07 -4.70
C LEU A 119 -26.61 6.28 -6.20
N SER A 120 -25.64 5.98 -7.05
CA SER A 120 -25.74 6.24 -8.50
C SER A 120 -26.70 5.30 -9.24
N GLY A 121 -27.36 4.33 -8.56
CA GLY A 121 -28.27 3.33 -9.17
C GLY A 121 -27.58 2.34 -10.12
N LEU A 122 -26.41 2.72 -10.63
CA LEU A 122 -25.48 1.94 -11.40
C LEU A 122 -24.65 1.12 -10.42
N ARG A 123 -25.06 -0.11 -10.15
CA ARG A 123 -24.13 -1.14 -9.63
C ARG A 123 -23.07 -1.42 -10.72
N THR A 124 -22.24 -0.46 -11.08
CA THR A 124 -21.25 -0.58 -12.15
C THR A 124 -19.86 -0.74 -11.55
N GLY A 125 -19.02 -1.53 -12.21
CA GLY A 125 -17.61 -1.73 -11.85
C GLY A 125 -17.38 -2.75 -10.73
N ILE A 126 -16.33 -2.50 -9.94
CA ILE A 126 -15.70 -3.38 -8.94
C ILE A 126 -16.70 -3.99 -7.95
N SER A 127 -17.76 -3.25 -7.60
CA SER A 127 -18.79 -3.65 -6.62
C SER A 127 -19.62 -4.89 -7.03
N ARG A 128 -19.78 -5.17 -8.34
CA ARG A 128 -20.49 -6.39 -8.83
C ARG A 128 -19.59 -7.63 -8.93
N ARG A 129 -18.27 -7.44 -9.06
CA ARG A 129 -17.31 -8.53 -9.33
C ARG A 129 -16.11 -8.48 -8.37
N ARG A 130 -16.37 -8.23 -7.09
CA ARG A 130 -15.35 -8.08 -6.04
C ARG A 130 -14.35 -9.24 -6.01
N ALA A 131 -14.82 -10.48 -6.06
CA ALA A 131 -13.94 -11.65 -6.04
C ALA A 131 -12.98 -11.71 -7.24
N ALA A 132 -13.47 -11.37 -8.44
CA ALA A 132 -12.63 -11.30 -9.64
C ALA A 132 -11.63 -10.13 -9.54
N HIS A 133 -12.08 -8.97 -9.06
CA HIS A 133 -11.22 -7.81 -8.82
C HIS A 133 -10.08 -8.12 -7.83
N GLU A 134 -10.40 -8.76 -6.71
CA GLU A 134 -9.41 -9.17 -5.71
C GLU A 134 -8.48 -10.29 -6.25
N ALA A 135 -8.97 -11.17 -7.13
CA ALA A 135 -8.13 -12.16 -7.80
C ALA A 135 -7.11 -11.50 -8.75
N THR A 136 -7.55 -10.56 -9.58
CA THR A 136 -6.66 -9.76 -10.44
C THR A 136 -5.58 -9.04 -9.62
N ARG A 137 -5.96 -8.44 -8.48
CA ARG A 137 -4.99 -7.78 -7.58
C ARG A 137 -3.98 -8.73 -6.97
N ARG A 138 -4.40 -9.94 -6.59
CA ARG A 138 -3.46 -10.98 -6.12
C ARG A 138 -2.44 -11.34 -7.18
N GLU A 139 -2.85 -11.46 -8.44
CA GLU A 139 -1.92 -11.68 -9.56
C GLU A 139 -0.95 -10.52 -9.74
N CYS A 140 -1.43 -9.28 -9.64
CA CYS A 140 -0.57 -8.09 -9.72
C CYS A 140 0.46 -8.02 -8.60
N VAL A 141 0.07 -8.29 -7.35
CA VAL A 141 1.00 -8.32 -6.21
C VAL A 141 2.10 -9.36 -6.46
N GLY A 142 1.74 -10.55 -6.94
CA GLY A 142 2.73 -11.57 -7.32
C GLY A 142 3.65 -11.09 -8.44
N ALA A 143 3.10 -10.51 -9.50
CA ALA A 143 3.85 -9.98 -10.63
C ALA A 143 4.85 -8.89 -10.20
N PHE A 144 4.41 -7.90 -9.42
CA PHE A 144 5.25 -6.79 -8.98
C PHE A 144 6.30 -7.23 -7.97
N THR A 145 5.95 -8.12 -7.05
CA THR A 145 6.93 -8.68 -6.11
C THR A 145 8.02 -9.45 -6.84
N ASN A 146 7.66 -10.23 -7.87
CA ASN A 146 8.65 -10.96 -8.66
C ASN A 146 9.59 -10.02 -9.44
N SER A 147 9.11 -8.87 -9.90
CA SER A 147 9.89 -7.92 -10.70
C SER A 147 10.72 -6.94 -9.86
N TYR A 148 10.20 -6.52 -8.71
CA TYR A 148 10.78 -5.43 -7.92
C TYR A 148 11.24 -5.86 -6.53
N GLY A 149 10.90 -7.08 -6.10
CA GLY A 149 11.14 -7.58 -4.76
C GLY A 149 10.09 -7.14 -3.74
N ASP A 150 10.29 -7.58 -2.51
CA ASP A 150 9.48 -7.23 -1.35
C ASP A 150 9.89 -5.87 -0.79
N LEU A 151 9.42 -4.79 -1.43
CA LEU A 151 9.74 -3.41 -1.06
C LEU A 151 8.73 -2.78 -0.10
N LEU A 152 7.54 -3.36 0.04
CA LEU A 152 6.44 -2.73 0.77
C LEU A 152 6.55 -3.03 2.27
N GLN A 153 6.79 -2.01 3.08
CA GLN A 153 6.86 -2.13 4.54
C GLN A 153 5.46 -2.08 5.17
N GLU A 154 5.19 -3.00 6.12
CA GLU A 154 3.97 -2.92 6.94
C GLU A 154 4.06 -1.75 7.93
N GLU A 155 2.99 -0.96 7.97
CA GLU A 155 2.75 0.14 8.88
C GLU A 155 1.48 -0.08 9.72
N GLN A 156 1.43 0.57 10.88
CA GLN A 156 0.27 0.47 11.78
C GLN A 156 -0.79 1.49 11.42
N VAL A 157 -2.05 1.07 11.44
CA VAL A 157 -3.19 1.99 11.31
C VAL A 157 -3.30 2.80 12.59
N GLU A 158 -2.93 4.08 12.51
CA GLU A 158 -3.11 5.02 13.61
C GLU A 158 -4.55 5.58 13.62
N TRP A 159 -5.21 5.43 14.76
CA TRP A 159 -6.53 6.00 15.01
C TRP A 159 -6.37 7.29 15.79
N GLN A 160 -6.89 8.40 15.27
CA GLN A 160 -6.90 9.65 16.02
C GLN A 160 -7.81 9.48 17.24
N GLN A 161 -7.21 9.47 18.44
CA GLN A 161 -7.99 9.58 19.67
C GLN A 161 -8.62 10.96 19.69
N SER A 162 -9.95 11.04 19.79
CA SER A 162 -10.66 12.31 19.88
C SER A 162 -10.24 13.02 21.15
N ALA A 163 -9.30 13.95 21.04
CA ALA A 163 -8.95 14.87 22.12
C ALA A 163 -10.16 15.78 22.38
N GLY A 164 -10.87 15.52 23.48
CA GLY A 164 -11.80 16.45 24.12
C GLY A 164 -13.09 16.80 23.36
N SER A 165 -14.19 16.09 23.63
CA SER A 165 -15.53 16.69 23.58
C SER A 165 -16.55 15.80 24.27
N GLY A 166 -17.10 16.30 25.38
CA GLY A 166 -18.21 15.68 26.13
C GLY A 166 -19.57 15.71 25.42
N SER A 167 -19.62 15.86 24.09
CA SER A 167 -20.86 15.68 23.34
C SER A 167 -20.60 15.28 21.90
N GLY A 168 -20.82 14.00 21.60
CA GLY A 168 -21.29 13.50 20.31
C GLY A 168 -20.49 13.87 19.06
N ARG A 169 -19.50 13.04 18.71
CA ARG A 169 -19.29 12.58 17.33
C ARG A 169 -18.52 11.26 17.35
N LEU A 170 -19.21 10.20 16.97
CA LEU A 170 -18.69 8.84 16.78
C LEU A 170 -17.56 8.84 15.74
N LEU A 171 -16.30 8.95 16.17
CA LEU A 171 -15.14 8.57 15.37
C LEU A 171 -14.73 7.14 15.73
N ALA A 172 -15.70 6.23 15.76
CA ALA A 172 -15.43 4.81 15.85
C ALA A 172 -14.92 4.32 14.49
N ARG A 173 -14.02 3.33 14.54
CA ARG A 173 -13.48 2.56 13.41
C ARG A 173 -14.54 2.41 12.29
N PRO A 174 -14.17 2.58 11.01
CA PRO A 174 -15.13 2.54 9.91
C PRO A 174 -15.94 1.25 9.98
N ILE A 175 -17.26 1.42 10.00
CA ILE A 175 -18.20 0.32 10.11
C ILE A 175 -18.37 -0.26 8.70
N CYS A 176 -17.42 -1.13 8.31
CA CYS A 176 -17.33 -1.68 6.94
C CYS A 176 -18.59 -2.43 6.45
N TRP A 177 -19.57 -2.69 7.32
CA TRP A 177 -20.83 -3.37 7.00
C TRP A 177 -22.01 -2.42 6.74
N LEU A 178 -21.88 -1.12 7.04
CA LEU A 178 -22.92 -0.14 6.75
C LEU A 178 -22.78 0.40 5.31
N PRO A 179 -23.89 0.45 4.53
CA PRO A 179 -23.87 1.05 3.20
C PRO A 179 -23.45 2.52 3.29
N PHE A 180 -22.70 3.00 2.28
CA PHE A 180 -22.16 4.37 2.15
C PHE A 180 -21.07 4.79 3.17
N PHE A 181 -20.88 4.05 4.26
CA PHE A 181 -19.77 4.18 5.21
C PHE A 181 -18.69 3.11 5.01
N GLY A 182 -18.72 2.50 3.82
CA GLY A 182 -17.87 1.38 3.45
C GLY A 182 -16.39 1.71 3.49
N CYS A 183 -15.65 0.65 3.83
CA CYS A 183 -14.21 0.56 3.76
C CYS A 183 -13.83 0.50 2.28
N ILE A 184 -13.33 1.62 1.73
CA ILE A 184 -12.57 1.60 0.48
C ILE A 184 -11.27 2.41 0.71
N TYR A 185 -10.13 1.93 0.24
CA TYR A 185 -8.81 2.62 0.18
C TYR A 185 -7.69 2.15 1.11
N LEU A 186 -7.72 0.89 1.58
CA LEU A 186 -6.50 0.14 1.91
C LEU A 186 -6.50 -1.23 1.21
#